data_AF-A0A8T7EPW6-F1
#
_entry.id   AF-A0A8T7EPW6-F1
#
_cell.length_a   1.000
_cell.length_b   1.000
_cell.length_c   1.000
_cell.angle_alpha   90.00
_cell.angle_beta   90.00
_cell.angle_gamma   90.00
#
_symmetry.space_group_name_H-M   'P 1'
#
loop_
_entity.id
_entity.type
_entity.pdbx_description
1 polymer ?
#
loop_
_entity_poly.entity_id
_entity_poly.type
_entity_poly.pdbx_seq_one_letter_code
_entity_poly.pdbx_strand_id
1 'polypeptide(L)'
;MGNVVGSNIFNILFILGLTGMLDPYKINGQALTFDAPFMILVSVLLGIFMRDGKLGRLEGIIFIVVYIVYVGLVFLRPLTGM
;
A
#
# COMPACT_ATOMS: atom_id res chain seq x y z
N MET A 1 -6.05 -6.01 -14.58
CA MET A 1 -4.96 -6.28 -13.61
C MET A 1 -3.68 -5.55 -13.92
N GLY A 2 -3.11 -5.67 -15.13
CA GLY A 2 -1.82 -5.04 -15.48
C GLY A 2 -1.76 -3.52 -15.22
N ASN A 3 -2.85 -2.78 -15.47
CA ASN A 3 -2.90 -1.35 -15.18
C ASN A 3 -2.81 -1.04 -13.66
N VAL A 4 -3.46 -1.85 -12.82
CA VAL A 4 -3.45 -1.65 -11.36
C VAL A 4 -2.06 -1.93 -10.80
N VAL A 5 -1.46 -3.06 -11.16
CA VAL A 5 -0.10 -3.40 -10.70
C VAL A 5 0.94 -2.43 -11.28
N GLY A 6 0.82 -2.11 -12.58
CA GLY A 6 1.75 -1.21 -13.26
C GLY A 6 1.73 0.21 -12.72
N SER A 7 0.57 0.78 -12.43
CA SER A 7 0.46 2.12 -11.83
C SER A 7 1.06 2.19 -10.43
N ASN A 8 0.91 1.15 -9.61
CA ASN A 8 1.54 1.09 -8.27
C ASN A 8 3.08 0.99 -8.37
N ILE A 9 3.59 0.14 -9.27
CA ILE A 9 5.04 0.03 -9.51
C ILE A 9 5.60 1.37 -10.02
N PHE A 10 4.93 2.00 -10.98
CA PHE A 10 5.32 3.30 -11.51
C PHE A 10 5.31 4.40 -10.44
N ASN A 11 4.27 4.44 -9.60
CA ASN A 11 4.19 5.43 -8.52
C ASN A 11 5.34 5.28 -7.51
N ILE A 12 5.76 4.06 -7.16
CA ILE A 12 6.85 3.85 -6.20
C ILE A 12 8.22 4.11 -6.86
N LEU A 13 8.47 3.54 -8.04
CA LEU A 13 9.80 3.61 -8.64
C LEU A 13 10.06 4.95 -9.32
N PHE A 14 9.08 5.48 -10.05
CA PHE A 14 9.24 6.71 -10.81
C PHE A 14 8.83 7.92 -9.99
N ILE A 15 7.58 8.01 -9.52
CA ILE A 15 7.09 9.22 -8.85
C ILE A 15 7.77 9.41 -7.48
N LEU A 16 7.69 8.42 -6.59
CA LEU A 16 8.28 8.50 -5.25
C LEU A 16 9.83 8.55 -5.33
N GLY A 17 10.44 7.77 -6.24
CA GLY A 17 11.88 7.83 -6.49
C GLY A 17 12.36 9.21 -6.96
N LEU A 18 11.70 9.78 -7.99
CA LEU A 18 12.06 11.08 -8.53
C LEU A 18 11.83 12.21 -7.50
N THR A 19 10.70 12.20 -6.81
CA THR A 19 10.41 13.20 -5.78
C THR A 19 11.39 13.13 -4.61
N GLY A 20 11.77 11.93 -4.16
CA GLY A 20 12.79 11.76 -3.12
C GLY A 20 14.20 12.19 -3.54
N MET A 21 14.53 12.16 -4.84
CA MET A 21 15.79 12.70 -5.37
C MET A 21 15.80 14.23 -5.42
N LEU A 22 14.65 14.84 -5.77
CA LEU A 22 14.54 16.30 -5.93
C LEU A 22 14.36 17.03 -4.60
N ASP A 23 13.55 16.47 -3.71
CA ASP A 23 13.27 17.02 -2.38
C ASP A 23 13.38 15.90 -1.34
N PRO A 24 14.57 15.69 -0.74
CA PRO A 24 14.77 14.71 0.32
C PRO A 24 14.10 15.18 1.60
N TYR A 25 12.77 15.08 1.65
CA TYR A 25 11.96 15.38 2.81
C TYR A 25 12.18 14.33 3.91
N LYS A 26 12.12 14.76 5.18
CA LYS A 26 12.16 13.83 6.31
C LYS A 26 10.90 12.97 6.31
N ILE A 27 11.05 11.71 5.89
CA ILE A 27 9.98 10.72 5.92
C ILE A 27 9.50 10.58 7.36
N ASN A 28 8.18 10.63 7.57
CA ASN A 28 7.58 10.34 8.87
C ASN A 28 8.01 8.94 9.31
N GLY A 29 8.58 8.81 10.51
CA GLY A 29 9.05 7.52 11.03
C GLY A 29 7.97 6.42 10.96
N GLN A 30 6.71 6.76 11.22
CA GLN A 30 5.60 5.82 11.11
C GLN A 30 5.31 5.35 9.69
N ALA A 31 5.53 6.19 8.68
CA ALA A 31 5.38 5.82 7.28
C ALA A 31 6.40 4.73 6.90
N LEU A 32 7.60 4.78 7.49
CA LEU A 32 8.64 3.79 7.26
C LEU A 32 8.44 2.51 8.10
N THR A 33 8.02 2.63 9.36
CA THR A 33 7.94 1.48 10.27
C THR A 33 6.61 0.72 10.20
N PHE A 34 5.55 1.33 9.68
CA PHE A 34 4.23 0.69 9.58
C PHE A 34 3.68 0.69 8.15
N ASP A 35 3.56 1.87 7.54
CA ASP A 35 2.83 2.01 6.28
C ASP A 35 3.56 1.26 5.15
N ALA A 36 4.88 1.41 5.04
CA ALA A 36 5.69 0.72 4.02
C ALA A 36 5.68 -0.82 4.19
N PRO A 37 5.99 -1.41 5.36
CA PRO A 37 5.88 -2.85 5.57
C PRO A 37 4.47 -3.39 5.32
N PHE A 38 3.43 -2.65 5.73
CA PHE A 38 2.04 -3.04 5.49
C PHE A 38 1.73 -3.08 3.98
N MET A 39 2.14 -2.07 3.22
CA MET A 39 1.93 -2.05 1.76
C MET A 39 2.69 -3.16 1.04
N ILE A 40 3.87 -3.54 1.52
CA ILE A 40 4.61 -4.71 1.02
C ILE A 40 3.82 -6.00 1.27
N LEU A 41 3.31 -6.18 2.49
CA LEU A 41 2.51 -7.36 2.86
C LEU A 41 1.25 -7.48 1.98
N VAL A 42 0.53 -6.38 1.76
CA VAL A 42 -0.67 -6.34 0.90
C VAL A 42 -0.30 -6.65 -0.55
N SER A 43 0.83 -6.14 -1.04
CA SER A 43 1.32 -6.41 -2.39
C SER A 43 1.71 -7.88 -2.60
N VAL A 44 2.34 -8.51 -1.59
CA VAL A 44 2.64 -9.94 -1.60
C VAL A 44 1.35 -10.77 -1.60
N LEU A 45 0.38 -10.41 -0.77
CA LEU A 45 -0.93 -11.07 -0.73
C LEU A 45 -1.63 -10.99 -2.09
N LEU A 46 -1.57 -9.83 -2.76
CA LEU A 46 -2.11 -9.66 -4.11
C LEU A 46 -1.43 -10.60 -5.11
N GLY A 47 -0.11 -10.72 -5.05
CA GLY A 47 0.64 -11.67 -5.88
C GLY A 47 0.25 -13.13 -5.65
N ILE A 48 -0.09 -13.51 -4.41
CA ILE A 48 -0.57 -14.86 -4.08
C ILE A 48 -1.97 -15.09 -4.66
N PHE A 49 -2.89 -14.14 -4.50
CA PHE A 49 -4.27 -14.27 -4.98
C PHE A 49 -4.36 -14.22 -6.50
N MET A 50 -3.48 -13.48 -7.16
CA MET A 50 -3.45 -13.38 -8.62
C MET A 50 -2.71 -14.54 -9.32
N ARG A 51 -2.41 -15.65 -8.64
CA ARG A 51 -1.70 -16.81 -9.24
C ARG A 51 -2.45 -17.44 -10.42
N ASP A 52 -3.77 -17.38 -10.41
CA ASP A 52 -4.63 -17.87 -11.50
C ASP A 52 -4.87 -16.81 -12.61
N GLY A 53 -4.21 -15.65 -12.50
CA GLY A 53 -4.32 -14.52 -13.42
C GLY A 53 -5.62 -13.70 -13.27
N LYS A 54 -6.46 -14.01 -12.29
CA LYS A 54 -7.73 -13.32 -12.04
C LYS A 54 -7.78 -12.86 -10.58
N LEU A 55 -8.74 -11.99 -10.29
CA LEU A 55 -9.10 -11.64 -8.91
C LEU A 55 -10.61 -11.79 -8.83
N GLY A 56 -11.06 -12.78 -8.07
CA GLY A 56 -12.46 -13.07 -7.82
C GLY A 56 -13.11 -12.04 -6.89
N ARG A 57 -14.43 -12.12 -6.76
CA ARG A 57 -15.20 -11.23 -5.88
C ARG A 57 -14.80 -11.37 -4.41
N LEU A 58 -14.56 -12.59 -3.94
CA LEU A 58 -14.18 -12.84 -2.55
C LEU A 58 -12.82 -12.23 -2.20
N GLU A 59 -11.83 -12.41 -3.07
CA GLU A 59 -10.50 -11.82 -2.93
C GLU A 59 -10.57 -10.28 -2.94
N GLY A 60 -11.38 -9.72 -3.85
CA GLY A 60 -11.64 -8.27 -3.87
C GLY A 60 -12.27 -7.75 -2.58
N ILE A 61 -13.24 -8.48 -2.00
CA ILE A 61 -13.84 -8.13 -0.69
C ILE A 61 -12.77 -8.14 0.41
N ILE A 62 -11.87 -9.12 0.42
CA ILE A 62 -10.76 -9.17 1.39
C ILE A 62 -9.91 -7.90 1.27
N PHE A 63 -9.52 -7.49 0.06
CA PHE A 63 -8.75 -6.25 -0.15
C PHE A 63 -9.51 -5.00 0.30
N ILE A 64 -10.83 -4.93 0.08
CA ILE A 64 -11.67 -3.82 0.55
C ILE A 64 -11.69 -3.78 2.09
N VAL A 65 -11.89 -4.91 2.75
CA VAL A 65 -11.89 -4.97 4.22
C VAL A 65 -10.53 -4.55 4.78
N VAL A 66 -9.45 -5.07 4.21
CA VAL A 66 -8.07 -4.69 4.58
C VAL A 66 -7.85 -3.18 4.40
N TYR A 67 -8.33 -2.61 3.29
CA TYR A 67 -8.24 -1.18 3.02
C TYR A 67 -9.01 -0.34 4.05
N ILE A 68 -10.24 -0.71 4.37
CA ILE A 68 -11.07 -0.01 5.37
C ILE A 68 -10.40 -0.06 6.75
N VAL A 69 -9.89 -1.23 7.16
CA VAL A 69 -9.16 -1.38 8.43
C VAL A 69 -7.92 -0.51 8.45
N TYR A 70 -7.11 -0.52 7.38
CA TYR A 70 -5.92 0.32 7.29
C TYR A 70 -6.24 1.81 7.40
N VAL A 71 -7.22 2.30 6.63
CA VAL A 71 -7.64 3.70 6.69
C VAL A 71 -8.17 4.07 8.07
N GLY A 72 -8.95 3.18 8.70
CA GLY A 72 -9.44 3.36 10.07
C GLY A 72 -8.29 3.48 11.07
N LEU A 73 -7.28 2.60 10.98
CA LEU A 73 -6.10 2.65 11.85
C LEU A 73 -5.29 3.94 11.66
N VAL A 74 -5.08 4.37 10.42
CA VAL A 74 -4.36 5.62 10.11
C VAL A 74 -5.14 6.84 10.62
N PHE A 75 -6.46 6.84 10.49
CA PHE A 75 -7.29 7.96 10.94
C PHE A 75 -7.43 8.04 12.46
N LEU A 76 -7.46 6.89 13.15
CA LEU A 76 -7.53 6.81 14.61
C LEU A 76 -6.17 7.06 15.28
N ARG A 77 -5.06 6.87 14.56
CA ARG A 77 -3.68 7.04 15.06
C ARG A 77 -3.45 8.32 15.86
N PRO A 78 -3.84 9.51 15.37
CA PRO A 78 -3.67 10.78 16.11
C PRO A 78 -4.46 10.84 17.42
N LEU A 79 -5.60 10.13 17.49
CA LEU A 79 -6.48 10.10 18.67
C LEU A 79 -5.96 9.15 19.75
N THR A 80 -5.25 8.10 19.36
CA THR A 80 -4.67 7.09 20.27
C THR A 80 -3.31 7.48 20.85
N GLY A 81 -2.72 8.61 20.46
CA GLY A 81 -1.42 9.08 20.98
C GLY A 81 -0.23 8.18 20.65
N MET A 82 -0.36 7.34 19.61
CA MET A 82 0.68 6.43 19.11
C MET A 82 1.40 6.99 17.89
#